data_AF-A0A6M0C3D9-F1
#
_entry.id   AF-A0A6M0C3D9-F1
#
_cell.length_a   1.000
_cell.length_b   1.000
_cell.length_c   1.000
_cell.angle_alpha   90.00
_cell.angle_beta   90.00
_cell.angle_gamma   90.00
#
_symmetry.space_group_name_H-M   'P 1'
#
loop_
_entity.id
_entity.type
_entity.pdbx_description
1 polymer ?
#
loop_
_entity_poly.entity_id
_entity_poly.type
_entity_poly.pdbx_seq_one_letter_code
_entity_poly.pdbx_strand_id
1 'polypeptide(L)'
;ENRVHWLVVESDGESERILCVVRDTDMGIRQQSGQNADGCISDVRYRGQEVGMKSPALVVPTSDGENGNVMMFEYFKNSFAPLFRESDRWSDVGFLTVSQYIDTYLSEGSATEVRLKSIGGSWIGGHQQWQEGDLRQQVLAAVEKLSQHYAKVVESGQGSAEKTRALLLCETSCFVYWGSDFWAEQAKLFIEWVRAML
;
A
#
# COMPACT_ATOMS: atom_id res chain seq x y z
N GLU A 1 -2.35 -2.96 16.94
CA GLU A 1 -3.42 -3.98 17.08
C GLU A 1 -4.14 -4.10 15.74
N ASN A 2 -4.41 -5.32 15.28
CA ASN A 2 -5.09 -5.59 14.00
C ASN A 2 -6.57 -5.19 14.08
N ARG A 3 -6.87 -3.90 14.10
CA ARG A 3 -8.23 -3.36 14.16
C ARG A 3 -8.36 -2.15 13.25
N VAL A 4 -9.58 -1.63 13.18
CA VAL A 4 -9.88 -0.40 12.45
C VAL A 4 -9.56 0.80 13.33
N HIS A 5 -8.93 1.82 12.75
CA HIS A 5 -8.62 3.08 13.42
C HIS A 5 -9.04 4.27 12.57
N TRP A 6 -9.27 5.40 13.22
CA TRP A 6 -9.24 6.71 12.58
C TRP A 6 -7.81 7.21 12.58
N LEU A 7 -7.19 7.27 11.40
CA LEU A 7 -5.98 8.03 11.21
C LEU A 7 -6.32 9.52 11.26
N VAL A 8 -5.84 10.20 12.28
CA VAL A 8 -5.98 11.65 12.42
C VAL A 8 -4.77 12.32 11.76
N VAL A 9 -5.05 13.16 10.76
CA VAL A 9 -4.07 13.98 10.05
C VAL A 9 -4.32 15.43 10.46
N GLU A 10 -3.31 16.10 10.99
CA GLU A 10 -3.38 17.49 11.41
C GLU A 10 -2.27 18.28 10.73
N SER A 11 -2.63 19.42 10.15
CA SER A 11 -1.70 20.34 9.49
C SER A 11 -2.27 21.75 9.55
N ASP A 12 -1.45 22.73 9.93
CA ASP A 12 -1.81 24.16 9.97
C ASP A 12 -3.12 24.50 10.70
N GLY A 13 -3.45 23.74 11.75
CA GLY A 13 -4.66 23.93 12.56
C GLY A 13 -5.91 23.25 12.00
N GLU A 14 -5.82 22.62 10.83
CA GLU A 14 -6.85 21.76 10.25
C GLU A 14 -6.67 20.31 10.71
N SER A 15 -7.78 19.58 10.82
CA SER A 15 -7.79 18.17 11.21
C SER A 15 -8.73 17.38 10.30
N GLU A 16 -8.19 16.34 9.69
CA GLU A 16 -8.94 15.36 8.92
C GLU A 16 -8.80 13.96 9.53
N ARG A 17 -9.77 13.09 9.25
CA ARG A 17 -9.79 11.71 9.71
C ARG A 17 -9.99 10.77 8.55
N ILE A 18 -9.12 9.77 8.43
CA ILE A 18 -9.17 8.73 7.42
C ILE A 18 -9.36 7.39 8.12
N LEU A 19 -10.39 6.63 7.76
CA LEU A 19 -10.58 5.30 8.32
C LEU A 19 -9.49 4.37 7.76
N CYS A 20 -8.71 3.74 8.63
CA CYS A 20 -7.62 2.86 8.24
C CYS A 20 -7.71 1.49 8.92
N VAL A 21 -7.20 0.48 8.24
CA VAL A 21 -7.15 -0.90 8.71
C VAL A 21 -5.72 -1.34 8.82
N VAL A 22 -5.36 -1.93 9.96
CA VAL A 22 -4.00 -2.43 10.19
C VAL A 22 -3.83 -3.77 9.50
N ARG A 23 -2.83 -3.85 8.62
CA ARG A 23 -2.40 -5.08 7.97
C ARG A 23 -1.64 -6.00 8.93
N ASP A 24 -1.75 -7.31 8.73
CA ASP A 24 -0.89 -8.31 9.39
C ASP A 24 0.33 -8.61 8.51
N THR A 25 1.43 -7.93 8.82
CA THR A 25 2.68 -8.06 8.05
C THR A 25 3.27 -9.47 8.15
N ASP A 26 3.31 -10.08 9.35
CA ASP A 26 3.98 -11.37 9.51
C ASP A 26 3.22 -12.49 8.81
N MET A 27 1.88 -12.47 8.86
CA MET A 27 1.06 -13.43 8.11
C MET A 27 1.25 -13.23 6.61
N GLY A 28 1.29 -11.97 6.12
CA GLY A 28 1.60 -11.67 4.73
C GLY A 28 2.95 -12.24 4.28
N ILE A 29 3.99 -12.15 5.12
CA ILE A 29 5.33 -12.70 4.84
C ILE A 29 5.30 -14.24 4.82
N ARG A 30 4.62 -14.88 5.77
CA ARG A 30 4.54 -16.36 5.82
C ARG A 30 3.76 -16.93 4.64
N GLN A 31 2.68 -16.28 4.25
CA GLN A 31 1.97 -16.55 3.00
C GLN A 31 2.93 -16.49 1.80
N GLN A 32 3.69 -15.41 1.70
CA GLN A 32 4.75 -15.23 0.70
C GLN A 32 5.98 -16.11 0.92
N SER A 33 5.99 -17.01 1.91
CA SER A 33 7.07 -17.98 2.13
C SER A 33 6.59 -19.41 1.87
N GLY A 34 5.39 -19.60 1.29
CA GLY A 34 4.86 -20.91 0.91
C GLY A 34 3.98 -21.57 1.97
N GLN A 35 3.51 -20.82 2.98
CA GLN A 35 2.57 -21.33 3.98
C GLN A 35 1.27 -21.81 3.30
N ASN A 36 0.87 -23.05 3.55
CA ASN A 36 -0.37 -23.63 3.01
C ASN A 36 -1.64 -23.06 3.69
N ALA A 37 -2.81 -23.44 3.17
CA ALA A 37 -4.09 -22.93 3.69
C ALA A 37 -4.35 -23.27 5.17
N ASP A 38 -4.07 -24.50 5.62
CA ASP A 38 -4.23 -24.89 7.03
C ASP A 38 -3.33 -24.08 7.98
N GLY A 39 -2.10 -23.77 7.53
CA GLY A 39 -1.19 -22.88 8.25
C GLY A 39 -1.74 -21.45 8.33
N CYS A 40 -2.27 -20.91 7.24
CA CYS A 40 -2.89 -19.58 7.23
C CYS A 40 -4.06 -19.49 8.22
N ILE A 41 -4.91 -20.52 8.28
CA ILE A 41 -6.06 -20.54 9.19
C ILE A 41 -5.62 -20.66 10.65
N SER A 42 -4.58 -21.46 10.91
CA SER A 42 -3.98 -21.57 12.24
C SER A 42 -3.46 -20.21 12.73
N ASP A 43 -2.82 -19.44 11.85
CA ASP A 43 -2.38 -18.08 12.15
C ASP A 43 -3.55 -17.13 12.41
N VAL A 44 -4.61 -17.17 11.60
CA VAL A 44 -5.80 -16.33 11.81
C VAL A 44 -6.41 -16.59 13.19
N ARG A 45 -6.56 -17.87 13.57
CA ARG A 45 -7.07 -18.26 14.89
C ARG A 45 -6.16 -17.78 16.02
N TYR A 46 -4.85 -17.97 15.88
CA TYR A 46 -3.87 -17.49 16.84
C TYR A 46 -3.94 -15.96 17.01
N ARG A 47 -3.96 -15.20 15.91
CA ARG A 47 -4.09 -13.75 15.93
C ARG A 47 -5.40 -13.28 16.55
N GLY A 48 -6.50 -13.96 16.26
CA GLY A 48 -7.80 -13.65 16.86
C GLY A 48 -7.81 -13.80 18.38
N GLN A 49 -7.05 -14.77 18.92
CA GLN A 49 -6.92 -14.99 20.37
C GLN A 49 -5.94 -14.00 21.02
N GLU A 50 -4.74 -13.85 20.47
CA GLU A 50 -3.65 -13.04 21.06
C GLU A 50 -3.97 -11.54 21.13
N VAL A 51 -4.73 -11.01 20.16
CA VAL A 51 -4.98 -9.56 20.09
C VAL A 51 -6.12 -9.13 21.03
N GLY A 52 -6.71 -10.07 21.79
CA GLY A 52 -7.79 -9.77 22.75
C GLY A 52 -8.97 -9.03 22.12
N MET A 53 -9.18 -9.22 20.80
CA MET A 53 -10.14 -8.45 20.04
C MET A 53 -11.56 -8.81 20.46
N LYS A 54 -12.42 -7.80 20.58
CA LYS A 54 -13.86 -8.06 20.61
C LYS A 54 -14.24 -8.66 19.25
N SER A 55 -14.96 -9.78 19.31
CA SER A 55 -15.37 -10.51 18.12
C SER A 55 -16.24 -9.64 17.19
N PRO A 56 -16.07 -9.74 15.85
CA PRO A 56 -15.09 -10.59 15.18
C PRO A 56 -13.70 -9.94 15.08
N ALA A 57 -12.66 -10.74 15.30
CA ALA A 57 -11.30 -10.32 15.03
C ALA A 57 -11.09 -10.08 13.52
N LEU A 58 -10.27 -9.09 13.18
CA LEU A 58 -9.92 -8.76 11.80
C LEU A 58 -8.44 -9.04 11.56
N VAL A 59 -8.14 -9.90 10.59
CA VAL A 59 -6.77 -10.19 10.15
C VAL A 59 -6.67 -9.87 8.68
N VAL A 60 -5.79 -8.94 8.31
CA VAL A 60 -5.65 -8.46 6.93
C VAL A 60 -4.23 -8.73 6.43
N PRO A 61 -3.93 -9.95 5.95
CA PRO A 61 -2.67 -10.19 5.29
C PRO A 61 -2.60 -9.42 3.96
N THR A 62 -1.43 -8.91 3.62
CA THR A 62 -1.19 -8.16 2.37
C THR A 62 0.06 -8.68 1.68
N SER A 63 -0.01 -8.84 0.36
CA SER A 63 1.10 -9.23 -0.50
C SER A 63 0.93 -8.58 -1.87
N ASP A 64 2.03 -8.32 -2.55
CA ASP A 64 1.97 -7.87 -3.95
C ASP A 64 1.40 -9.00 -4.82
N GLY A 65 0.56 -8.65 -5.82
CA GLY A 65 -0.25 -9.63 -6.57
C GLY A 65 0.54 -10.51 -7.55
N GLU A 66 1.69 -10.04 -8.00
CA GLU A 66 2.68 -10.79 -8.79
C GLU A 66 3.25 -12.00 -8.02
N ASN A 67 3.32 -11.94 -6.68
CA ASN A 67 3.90 -12.98 -5.86
C ASN A 67 3.13 -14.26 -6.07
N GLY A 68 1.80 -14.18 -6.17
CA GLY A 68 0.98 -15.39 -6.23
C GLY A 68 1.25 -16.33 -7.39
N ASN A 69 1.80 -15.85 -8.52
CA ASN A 69 2.06 -16.68 -9.71
C ASN A 69 3.44 -16.47 -10.37
N VAL A 70 4.14 -15.36 -10.11
CA VAL A 70 5.41 -15.02 -10.78
C VAL A 70 6.60 -15.28 -9.87
N MET A 71 6.54 -14.83 -8.61
CA MET A 71 7.67 -14.94 -7.66
C MET A 71 7.53 -16.13 -6.70
N MET A 72 6.29 -16.57 -6.43
CA MET A 72 5.97 -17.66 -5.50
C MET A 72 5.04 -18.67 -6.18
N PHE A 73 5.58 -19.53 -7.04
CA PHE A 73 4.85 -20.56 -7.81
C PHE A 73 3.92 -21.46 -6.97
N GLU A 74 4.12 -21.49 -5.66
CA GLU A 74 3.36 -22.33 -4.74
C GLU A 74 2.20 -21.62 -4.04
N TYR A 75 2.25 -20.30 -3.90
CA TYR A 75 1.26 -19.56 -3.10
C TYR A 75 -0.16 -19.74 -3.64
N PHE A 76 -0.36 -19.55 -4.95
CA PHE A 76 -1.71 -19.64 -5.50
C PHE A 76 -2.28 -21.06 -5.40
N LYS A 77 -1.50 -22.07 -5.78
CA LYS A 77 -1.94 -23.48 -5.79
C LYS A 77 -2.11 -24.08 -4.39
N ASN A 78 -1.22 -23.77 -3.44
CA ASN A 78 -1.16 -24.43 -2.13
C ASN A 78 -1.79 -23.60 -1.01
N SER A 79 -2.04 -22.31 -1.23
CA SER A 79 -2.50 -21.37 -0.19
C SER A 79 -3.77 -20.65 -0.61
N PHE A 80 -3.69 -19.75 -1.60
CA PHE A 80 -4.82 -18.87 -1.96
C PHE A 80 -6.03 -19.67 -2.47
N ALA A 81 -5.86 -20.50 -3.50
CA ALA A 81 -6.99 -21.23 -4.07
C ALA A 81 -7.67 -22.20 -3.07
N PRO A 82 -6.92 -22.98 -2.26
CA PRO A 82 -7.52 -23.83 -1.23
C PRO A 82 -8.24 -23.05 -0.13
N LEU A 83 -7.74 -21.88 0.30
CA LEU A 83 -8.41 -21.05 1.31
C LEU A 83 -9.87 -20.72 0.94
N PHE A 84 -10.13 -20.45 -0.34
CA PHE A 84 -11.49 -20.13 -0.80
C PHE A 84 -12.28 -21.38 -1.23
N ARG A 85 -11.66 -22.29 -1.98
CA ARG A 85 -12.34 -23.51 -2.48
C ARG A 85 -12.75 -24.46 -1.37
N GLU A 86 -12.00 -24.46 -0.28
CA GLU A 86 -12.21 -25.36 0.86
C GLU A 86 -12.65 -24.58 2.11
N SER A 87 -13.17 -23.37 1.93
CA SER A 87 -13.59 -22.49 3.03
C SER A 87 -14.58 -23.15 4.00
N ASP A 88 -15.40 -24.09 3.51
CA ASP A 88 -16.32 -24.90 4.33
C ASP A 88 -15.61 -25.75 5.40
N ARG A 89 -14.29 -25.99 5.29
CA ARG A 89 -13.48 -26.68 6.31
C ARG A 89 -13.30 -25.86 7.59
N TRP A 90 -13.53 -24.54 7.53
CA TRP A 90 -13.22 -23.61 8.61
C TRP A 90 -14.42 -22.70 8.91
N SER A 91 -15.50 -23.29 9.42
CA SER A 91 -16.77 -22.60 9.72
C SER A 91 -16.66 -21.45 10.74
N ASP A 92 -15.57 -21.40 11.50
CA ASP A 92 -15.25 -20.37 12.48
C ASP A 92 -14.50 -19.16 11.88
N VAL A 93 -14.11 -19.22 10.60
CA VAL A 93 -13.35 -18.16 9.92
C VAL A 93 -14.15 -17.62 8.73
N GLY A 94 -14.41 -16.31 8.74
CA GLY A 94 -15.04 -15.61 7.63
C GLY A 94 -14.02 -15.02 6.66
N PHE A 95 -14.31 -15.11 5.37
CA PHE A 95 -13.53 -14.46 4.30
C PHE A 95 -14.32 -13.28 3.76
N LEU A 96 -13.82 -12.06 3.96
CA LEU A 96 -14.52 -10.82 3.64
C LEU A 96 -13.57 -9.83 2.99
N THR A 97 -14.09 -8.96 2.15
CA THR A 97 -13.39 -7.71 1.84
C THR A 97 -13.36 -6.82 3.09
N VAL A 98 -12.40 -5.89 3.14
CA VAL A 98 -12.34 -4.90 4.22
C VAL A 98 -13.63 -4.08 4.31
N SER A 99 -14.24 -3.71 3.18
CA SER A 99 -15.52 -2.98 3.15
C SER A 99 -16.66 -3.80 3.75
N GLN A 100 -16.80 -5.09 3.38
CA GLN A 100 -17.82 -5.97 3.94
C GLN A 100 -17.67 -6.12 5.46
N TYR A 101 -16.44 -6.25 5.96
CA TYR A 101 -16.20 -6.29 7.39
C TYR A 101 -16.64 -4.99 8.08
N ILE A 102 -16.26 -3.84 7.51
CA ILE A 102 -16.63 -2.52 8.06
C ILE A 102 -18.15 -2.38 8.11
N ASP A 103 -18.84 -2.63 7.00
CA ASP A 103 -20.29 -2.47 6.90
C ASP A 103 -21.06 -3.42 7.82
N THR A 104 -20.51 -4.60 8.11
CA THR A 104 -21.20 -5.63 8.91
C THR A 104 -20.90 -5.54 10.40
N TYR A 105 -19.65 -5.23 10.77
CA TYR A 105 -19.16 -5.40 12.14
C TYR A 105 -18.63 -4.13 12.80
N LEU A 106 -18.32 -3.08 12.04
CA LEU A 106 -17.86 -1.82 12.61
C LEU A 106 -19.05 -1.00 13.11
N SER A 107 -19.35 -1.10 14.40
CA SER A 107 -20.34 -0.24 15.06
C SER A 107 -19.84 1.21 15.17
N GLU A 108 -20.76 2.17 15.18
CA GLU A 108 -20.43 3.59 15.41
C GLU A 108 -19.62 3.75 16.70
N GLY A 109 -18.51 4.49 16.63
CA GLY A 109 -17.62 4.77 17.75
C GLY A 109 -16.67 3.63 18.16
N SER A 110 -16.64 2.50 17.45
CA SER A 110 -15.75 1.38 17.78
C SER A 110 -14.29 1.54 17.32
N ALA A 111 -14.02 2.43 16.36
CA ALA A 111 -12.69 2.70 15.87
C ALA A 111 -11.90 3.62 16.82
N THR A 112 -10.65 3.25 17.11
CA THR A 112 -9.72 4.04 17.94
C THR A 112 -8.95 5.05 17.09
N GLU A 113 -8.43 6.12 17.67
CA GLU A 113 -7.63 7.10 16.93
C GLU A 113 -6.14 6.73 16.94
N VAL A 114 -5.49 6.91 15.79
CA VAL A 114 -4.03 6.80 15.63
C VAL A 114 -3.51 8.02 14.89
N ARG A 115 -2.24 8.34 15.12
CA ARG A 115 -1.56 9.50 14.53
C ARG A 115 -0.27 9.06 13.85
N LEU A 116 0.02 9.64 12.70
CA LEU A 116 1.32 9.43 12.05
C LEU A 116 2.43 10.08 12.86
N LYS A 117 3.63 9.50 12.77
CA LYS A 117 4.85 10.22 13.14
C LYS A 117 5.01 11.42 12.21
N SER A 118 5.66 12.48 12.67
CA SER A 118 5.92 13.69 11.86
C SER A 118 6.61 13.40 10.52
N ILE A 119 7.50 12.41 10.49
CA ILE A 119 8.21 11.98 9.28
C ILE A 119 7.41 10.99 8.42
N GLY A 120 6.20 10.61 8.84
CA GLY A 120 5.42 9.54 8.23
C GLY A 120 6.08 8.16 8.35
N GLY A 121 5.77 7.29 7.38
CA GLY A 121 6.38 5.98 7.26
C GLY A 121 5.90 5.24 6.02
N SER A 122 6.54 4.11 5.74
CA SER A 122 6.18 3.18 4.69
C SER A 122 6.05 1.76 5.27
N TRP A 123 5.69 0.80 4.43
CA TRP A 123 5.59 -0.60 4.84
C TRP A 123 6.94 -1.24 5.20
N ILE A 124 8.06 -0.61 4.81
CA ILE A 124 9.43 -0.97 5.22
C ILE A 124 9.98 -0.05 6.31
N GLY A 125 9.09 0.67 7.02
CA GLY A 125 9.45 1.59 8.08
C GLY A 125 9.55 3.03 7.59
N GLY A 126 10.69 3.42 7.02
CA GLY A 126 10.95 4.79 6.57
C GLY A 126 10.91 4.97 5.05
N HIS A 127 11.49 6.07 4.56
CA HIS A 127 11.48 6.44 3.14
C HIS A 127 12.82 6.19 2.43
N GLN A 128 13.75 5.48 3.07
CA GLN A 128 15.12 5.31 2.60
C GLN A 128 15.19 4.71 1.18
N GLN A 129 14.35 3.71 0.87
CA GLN A 129 14.32 3.10 -0.46
C GLN A 129 13.84 4.04 -1.57
N TRP A 130 13.22 5.17 -1.23
CA TRP A 130 12.78 6.18 -2.20
C TRP A 130 13.66 7.44 -2.18
N GLN A 131 14.33 7.73 -1.06
CA GLN A 131 15.02 9.00 -0.86
C GLN A 131 16.54 8.87 -0.74
N GLU A 132 17.08 7.77 -0.23
CA GLU A 132 18.51 7.71 0.11
C GLU A 132 19.40 7.49 -1.12
N GLY A 133 20.43 8.31 -1.27
CA GLY A 133 21.44 8.23 -2.33
C GLY A 133 21.25 9.25 -3.45
N ASP A 134 22.38 9.66 -4.04
CA ASP A 134 22.45 10.75 -5.02
C ASP A 134 21.57 10.50 -6.25
N LEU A 135 21.53 9.26 -6.75
CA LEU A 135 20.75 8.91 -7.92
C LEU A 135 19.24 9.17 -7.69
N ARG A 136 18.72 8.75 -6.53
CA ARG A 136 17.32 8.97 -6.15
C ARG A 136 17.01 10.45 -5.99
N GLN A 137 17.89 11.17 -5.30
CA GLN A 137 17.74 12.61 -5.09
C GLN A 137 17.75 13.40 -6.40
N GLN A 138 18.59 13.02 -7.36
CA GLN A 138 18.61 13.64 -8.69
C GLN A 138 17.29 13.43 -9.44
N VAL A 139 16.75 12.20 -9.44
CA VAL A 139 15.45 11.89 -10.06
C VAL A 139 14.32 12.66 -9.38
N LEU A 140 14.23 12.61 -8.05
CA LEU A 140 13.20 13.33 -7.28
C LEU A 140 13.25 14.84 -7.56
N ALA A 141 14.43 15.45 -7.55
CA ALA A 141 14.59 16.87 -7.85
C ALA A 141 14.19 17.22 -9.29
N ALA A 142 14.39 16.30 -10.24
CA ALA A 142 14.00 16.52 -11.63
C ALA A 142 12.48 16.41 -11.83
N VAL A 143 11.83 15.45 -11.15
CA VAL A 143 10.37 15.30 -11.12
C VAL A 143 9.73 16.52 -10.45
N GLU A 144 10.21 16.94 -9.29
CA GLU A 144 9.70 18.12 -8.58
C GLU A 144 9.74 19.38 -9.46
N LYS A 145 10.85 19.64 -10.14
CA LYS A 145 10.97 20.75 -11.10
C LYS A 145 9.98 20.63 -12.25
N LEU A 146 9.70 19.42 -12.72
CA LEU A 146 8.73 19.17 -13.78
C LEU A 146 7.30 19.45 -13.28
N SER A 147 6.93 18.98 -12.09
CA SER A 147 5.63 19.24 -11.46
C SER A 147 5.41 20.74 -11.24
N GLN A 148 6.42 21.47 -10.76
CA GLN A 148 6.37 22.93 -10.61
C GLN A 148 6.23 23.66 -11.95
N HIS A 149 6.91 23.19 -13.01
CA HIS A 149 6.74 23.77 -14.33
C HIS A 149 5.32 23.52 -14.86
N TYR A 150 4.80 22.30 -14.69
CA TYR A 150 3.45 21.95 -15.11
C TYR A 150 2.37 22.76 -14.38
N ALA A 151 2.55 23.05 -13.08
CA ALA A 151 1.65 23.92 -12.34
C ALA A 151 1.48 25.28 -13.03
N LYS A 152 2.58 25.89 -13.51
CA LYS A 152 2.53 27.15 -14.27
C LYS A 152 1.82 27.02 -15.63
N VAL A 153 1.98 25.88 -16.31
CA VAL A 153 1.27 25.56 -17.56
C VAL A 153 -0.25 25.45 -17.32
N VAL A 154 -0.66 24.89 -16.18
CA VAL A 154 -2.08 24.85 -15.78
C VAL A 154 -2.59 26.26 -15.48
N GLU A 155 -1.84 27.06 -14.71
CA GLU A 155 -2.19 28.45 -14.38
C GLU A 155 -2.32 29.35 -15.62
N SER A 156 -1.52 29.11 -16.68
CA SER A 156 -1.62 29.83 -17.95
C SER A 156 -2.80 29.39 -18.83
N GLY A 157 -3.63 28.45 -18.35
CA GLY A 157 -4.77 27.89 -19.10
C GLY A 157 -4.37 26.90 -20.19
N GLN A 158 -3.12 26.44 -20.21
CA GLN A 158 -2.58 25.49 -21.19
C GLN A 158 -2.50 24.05 -20.67
N GLY A 159 -3.06 23.80 -19.49
CA GLY A 159 -3.25 22.45 -18.95
C GLY A 159 -4.15 21.60 -19.85
N SER A 160 -3.82 20.32 -19.97
CA SER A 160 -4.68 19.33 -20.62
C SER A 160 -4.59 18.01 -19.89
N ALA A 161 -5.63 17.18 -19.99
CA ALA A 161 -5.64 15.84 -19.37
C ALA A 161 -4.50 14.95 -19.90
N GLU A 162 -4.06 15.17 -21.14
CA GLU A 162 -2.90 14.48 -21.70
C GLU A 162 -1.61 14.89 -21.00
N LYS A 163 -1.36 16.19 -20.84
CA LYS A 163 -0.19 16.69 -20.11
C LYS A 163 -0.22 16.27 -18.63
N THR A 164 -1.40 16.21 -18.00
CA THR A 164 -1.55 15.69 -16.63
C THR A 164 -1.12 14.24 -16.54
N ARG A 165 -1.62 13.38 -17.44
CA ARG A 165 -1.24 11.96 -17.46
C ARG A 165 0.25 11.79 -17.74
N ALA A 166 0.82 12.62 -18.61
CA ALA A 166 2.24 12.60 -18.91
C ALA A 166 3.07 12.91 -17.66
N LEU A 167 2.71 13.95 -16.88
CA LEU A 167 3.34 14.23 -15.58
C LEU A 167 3.21 13.07 -14.60
N LEU A 168 2.00 12.50 -14.45
CA LEU A 168 1.76 11.39 -13.52
C LEU A 168 2.62 10.16 -13.82
N LEU A 169 2.98 9.92 -15.09
CA LEU A 169 3.93 8.87 -15.46
C LEU A 169 5.33 9.16 -14.93
N CYS A 170 5.74 10.43 -14.85
CA CYS A 170 7.01 10.84 -14.25
C CYS A 170 7.03 10.74 -12.73
N GLU A 171 5.88 10.84 -12.07
CA GLU A 171 5.74 10.80 -10.61
C GLU A 171 5.67 9.38 -10.03
N THR A 172 5.84 8.34 -10.86
CA THR A 172 5.88 6.95 -10.39
C THR A 172 7.04 6.70 -9.42
N SER A 173 6.74 6.05 -8.30
CA SER A 173 7.76 5.70 -7.30
C SER A 173 8.75 4.64 -7.79
N CYS A 174 8.41 3.88 -8.85
CA CYS A 174 9.27 2.84 -9.40
C CYS A 174 10.63 3.38 -9.86
N PHE A 175 10.68 4.62 -10.34
CA PHE A 175 11.93 5.24 -10.80
C PHE A 175 13.00 5.36 -9.71
N VAL A 176 12.59 5.44 -8.45
CA VAL A 176 13.53 5.59 -7.33
C VAL A 176 13.57 4.39 -6.42
N TYR A 177 12.48 3.62 -6.29
CA TYR A 177 12.40 2.49 -5.36
C TYR A 177 13.55 1.49 -5.54
N TRP A 178 13.80 1.06 -6.78
CA TRP A 178 14.78 0.04 -7.10
C TRP A 178 16.24 0.50 -6.97
N GLY A 179 16.50 1.81 -6.96
CA GLY A 179 17.84 2.37 -6.81
C GLY A 179 18.85 1.90 -7.87
N SER A 180 18.42 1.67 -9.11
CA SER A 180 19.28 1.20 -10.19
C SER A 180 19.37 2.20 -11.34
N ASP A 181 20.49 2.16 -12.06
CA ASP A 181 20.74 3.03 -13.22
C ASP A 181 19.65 2.86 -14.29
N PHE A 182 19.21 1.63 -14.55
CA PHE A 182 18.13 1.35 -15.50
C PHE A 182 16.88 2.21 -15.21
N TRP A 183 16.42 2.23 -13.95
CA TRP A 183 15.21 2.98 -13.59
C TRP A 183 15.44 4.50 -13.60
N ALA A 184 16.64 4.96 -13.26
CA ALA A 184 17.00 6.37 -13.37
C ALA A 184 17.09 6.84 -14.84
N GLU A 185 17.61 6.00 -15.73
CA GLU A 185 17.61 6.25 -17.18
C GLU A 185 16.18 6.32 -17.74
N GLN A 186 15.30 5.39 -17.33
CA GLN A 186 13.88 5.47 -17.70
C GLN A 186 13.26 6.78 -17.21
N ALA A 187 13.52 7.18 -15.96
CA ALA A 187 13.04 8.45 -15.42
C ALA A 187 13.47 9.64 -16.28
N LYS A 188 14.75 9.68 -16.67
CA LYS A 188 15.29 10.73 -17.54
C LYS A 188 14.58 10.80 -18.88
N LEU A 189 14.39 9.65 -19.56
CA LEU A 189 13.72 9.59 -20.86
C LEU A 189 12.27 10.09 -20.78
N PHE A 190 11.53 9.66 -19.75
CA PHE A 190 10.16 10.11 -19.55
C PHE A 190 10.11 11.62 -19.24
N ILE A 191 10.99 12.12 -18.37
CA ILE A 191 11.04 13.56 -18.03
C ILE A 191 11.37 14.41 -19.26
N GLU A 192 12.33 13.99 -20.10
CA GLU A 192 12.67 14.70 -21.34
C GLU A 192 11.50 14.71 -22.32
N TRP A 193 10.80 13.58 -22.46
CA TRP A 193 9.59 13.47 -23.28
C TRP A 193 8.49 14.42 -22.80
N VAL A 194 8.18 14.43 -21.49
CA VAL A 194 7.15 15.32 -20.95
C VAL A 194 7.56 16.79 -21.09
N ARG A 195 8.83 17.14 -20.86
CA ARG A 195 9.32 18.52 -21.05
C ARG A 195 9.12 19.03 -22.47
N ALA A 196 9.24 18.17 -23.48
CA ALA A 196 8.99 18.55 -24.87
C ALA A 196 7.49 18.78 -25.17
N MET A 197 6.59 18.26 -24.33
CA MET A 197 5.14 18.42 -24.45
C MET A 197 4.58 19.64 -23.71
N LEU A 198 5.23 20.04 -22.61
CA LEU A 198 4.77 21.13 -21.74
C LEU A 198 4.91 22.48 -22.42
#